data_AF-A0A9D8T1D2-F1
#
_entry.id   AF-A0A9D8T1D2-F1
#
_cell.length_a   1.000
_cell.length_b   1.000
_cell.length_c   1.000
_cell.angle_alpha   90.00
_cell.angle_beta   90.00
_cell.angle_gamma   90.00
#
_symmetry.space_group_name_H-M   'P 1'
#
loop_
_entity.id
_entity.type
_entity.pdbx_description
1 polymer ?
#
loop_
_entity_poly.entity_id
_entity_poly.type
_entity_poly.pdbx_seq_one_letter_code
_entity_poly.pdbx_strand_id
1 'polypeptide(L)'
;YHNTQHYKELDAIGGMYHRAVDDSIKDWIGKGYVGSFYDVFNPQARQLFWDQMSEHLYSLGMDAWWMDASEPDILSNADMSYRKALMSPTAMGSATRWFNAYGLLNAQGIYEGQRSENPDDRVFLLTRSGYAGSQRYGAVIWSGDIGTRWEDMAAQITAGLNYSISGNPYWTMDNGGFCVENRYMKAKEGSADREEWRELNVRWHQFGAFVPIFRSHGQYPYREIWHIAPEEHPAYAAMKYYTELRYRLMPYIYSMAAWCHFDDYTMMRPLMMDFSQDKQVLNLSDQYMFGPALMVAPVCQYQARSREVYFPQGETWYDVYEGECYEGGQWKRVAAPYHRMPLFARQGSIIPMGEVIQHTAQPQHELSLLVYPGADAEFSLYEDDGLHYDYEKGEFANVRFTYDEESSTLRISAREGAYAQASDYHIKVYLMREGSGIDALDEPCCDLYYQGQALEVALSE
;
A
#
# COMPACT_ATOMS: atom_id res chain seq x y z
N TYR A 1 20.19 7.19 23.69
CA TYR A 1 20.15 7.26 25.17
C TYR A 1 21.00 8.42 25.66
N HIS A 2 20.73 8.99 26.84
CA HIS A 2 21.41 10.21 27.30
C HIS A 2 22.95 10.10 27.43
N ASN A 3 23.47 8.87 27.52
CA ASN A 3 24.89 8.60 27.65
C ASN A 3 25.60 8.30 26.31
N THR A 4 24.88 8.19 25.18
CA THR A 4 25.48 7.93 23.86
C THR A 4 26.12 9.19 23.29
N GLN A 5 27.08 9.01 22.37
CA GLN A 5 27.75 10.13 21.70
C GLN A 5 26.76 10.95 20.84
N HIS A 6 25.94 10.27 20.03
CA HIS A 6 24.91 10.93 19.21
C HIS A 6 23.94 11.80 20.00
N TYR A 7 23.53 11.34 21.19
CA TYR A 7 22.69 12.14 22.08
C TYR A 7 23.42 13.42 22.49
N LYS A 8 24.68 13.31 22.92
CA LYS A 8 25.46 14.46 23.41
C LYS A 8 25.70 15.49 22.32
N GLU A 9 25.85 15.06 21.07
CA GLU A 9 26.01 15.95 19.91
C GLU A 9 24.72 16.71 19.61
N LEU A 10 23.58 16.02 19.58
CA LEU A 10 22.27 16.66 19.44
C LEU A 10 21.99 17.59 20.63
N ASP A 11 22.34 17.17 21.84
CA ASP A 11 22.16 17.95 23.06
C ASP A 11 22.99 19.25 23.06
N ALA A 12 24.23 19.18 22.57
CA ALA A 12 25.14 20.33 22.48
C ALA A 12 24.61 21.44 21.56
N ILE A 13 23.73 21.12 20.61
CA ILE A 13 23.07 22.10 19.73
C ILE A 13 21.63 22.43 20.16
N GLY A 14 21.22 22.03 21.37
CA GLY A 14 19.86 22.22 21.88
C GLY A 14 18.81 21.42 21.09
N GLY A 15 19.21 20.28 20.52
CA GLY A 15 18.39 19.41 19.69
C GLY A 15 17.75 18.24 20.44
N MET A 16 17.74 18.22 21.77
CA MET A 16 17.15 17.14 22.59
C MET A 16 16.05 17.67 23.51
N TYR A 17 14.99 16.88 23.70
CA TYR A 17 14.04 17.10 24.79
C TYR A 17 14.60 16.52 26.10
N HIS A 18 14.59 17.27 27.20
CA HIS A 18 15.24 16.83 28.45
C HIS A 18 14.32 16.19 29.48
N ARG A 19 13.02 16.48 29.44
CA ARG A 19 12.10 16.09 30.52
C ARG A 19 12.10 14.59 30.82
N ALA A 20 12.20 13.74 29.81
CA ALA A 20 12.27 12.29 30.02
C ALA A 20 13.53 11.86 30.79
N VAL A 21 14.65 12.55 30.56
CA VAL A 21 15.91 12.32 31.27
C VAL A 21 15.82 12.87 32.69
N ASP A 22 15.28 14.09 32.87
CA ASP A 22 15.10 14.73 34.17
C ASP A 22 14.21 13.88 35.10
N ASP A 23 13.12 13.35 34.55
CA ASP A 23 12.16 12.50 35.26
C ASP A 23 12.65 11.04 35.37
N SER A 24 13.84 10.72 34.85
CA SER A 24 14.46 9.39 34.88
C SER A 24 13.56 8.30 34.29
N ILE A 25 12.84 8.63 33.21
CA ILE A 25 11.99 7.68 32.48
C ILE A 25 12.87 6.58 31.90
N LYS A 26 12.45 5.33 32.09
CA LYS A 26 13.14 4.14 31.60
C LYS A 26 12.31 3.44 30.54
N ASP A 27 12.97 2.99 29.48
CA ASP A 27 12.39 2.09 28.51
C ASP A 27 12.18 0.66 29.07
N TRP A 28 11.66 -0.24 28.23
CA TRP A 28 11.35 -1.61 28.58
C TRP A 28 12.53 -2.59 28.42
N ILE A 29 13.71 -2.13 27.99
CA ILE A 29 14.81 -3.02 27.60
C ILE A 29 15.63 -3.42 28.84
N GLY A 30 15.58 -4.70 29.21
CA GLY A 30 16.36 -5.24 30.32
C GLY A 30 16.00 -4.62 31.67
N LYS A 31 16.90 -3.82 32.24
CA LYS A 31 16.66 -3.07 33.50
C LYS A 31 16.06 -1.67 33.28
N GLY A 32 15.83 -1.32 32.02
CA GLY A 32 15.37 -0.01 31.58
C GLY A 32 16.51 1.01 31.45
N TYR A 33 16.55 1.69 30.32
CA TYR A 33 17.53 2.71 29.98
C TYR A 33 16.89 4.09 29.92
N VAL A 34 17.62 5.11 30.38
CA VAL A 34 17.17 6.50 30.36
C VAL A 34 17.61 7.17 29.07
N GLY A 35 16.66 7.77 28.36
CA GLY A 35 16.88 8.47 27.11
C GLY A 35 15.73 9.41 26.80
N SER A 36 15.82 10.09 25.66
CA SER A 36 14.79 10.97 25.15
C SER A 36 14.87 11.04 23.63
N PHE A 37 13.90 11.72 23.05
CA PHE A 37 13.78 11.98 21.61
C PHE A 37 14.37 13.35 21.26
N TYR A 38 14.84 13.47 20.03
CA TYR A 38 15.41 14.71 19.51
C TYR A 38 14.31 15.68 19.05
N ASP A 39 14.62 16.96 19.02
CA ASP A 39 13.71 18.02 18.60
C ASP A 39 13.72 18.20 17.08
N VAL A 40 12.79 17.54 16.39
CA VAL A 40 12.60 17.67 14.93
C VAL A 40 12.26 19.09 14.48
N PHE A 41 11.85 19.99 15.37
CA PHE A 41 11.53 21.38 15.02
C PHE A 41 12.80 22.23 14.89
N ASN A 42 13.93 21.76 15.41
CA ASN A 42 15.24 22.37 15.20
C ASN A 42 15.85 21.88 13.87
N PRO A 43 16.03 22.76 12.86
CA PRO A 43 16.59 22.35 11.58
C PRO A 43 18.02 21.79 11.67
N GLN A 44 18.84 22.29 12.61
CA GLN A 44 20.19 21.76 12.82
C GLN A 44 20.14 20.35 13.41
N ALA A 45 19.17 20.07 14.28
CA ALA A 45 18.99 18.73 14.83
C ALA A 45 18.50 17.73 13.77
N ARG A 46 17.66 18.16 12.82
CA ARG A 46 17.28 17.32 11.67
C ARG A 46 18.47 16.97 10.78
N GLN A 47 19.29 17.96 10.44
CA GLN A 47 20.50 17.71 9.65
C GLN A 47 21.45 16.76 10.39
N LEU A 48 21.75 17.03 11.66
CA LEU A 48 22.65 16.17 12.43
C LEU A 48 22.10 14.75 12.60
N PHE A 49 20.78 14.59 12.77
CA PHE A 49 20.15 13.27 12.82
C PHE A 49 20.34 12.51 11.50
N TRP A 50 20.18 13.18 10.35
CA TRP A 50 20.50 12.59 9.05
C TRP A 50 21.99 12.26 8.93
N ASP A 51 22.90 13.17 9.28
CA ASP A 51 24.35 12.93 9.19
C ASP A 51 24.77 11.68 9.99
N GLN A 52 24.19 11.50 11.18
CA GLN A 52 24.38 10.31 12.02
C GLN A 52 23.83 9.04 11.36
N MET A 53 22.66 9.11 10.72
CA MET A 53 22.11 7.99 9.94
C MET A 53 22.98 7.70 8.72
N SER A 54 23.48 8.73 8.02
CA SER A 54 24.27 8.56 6.82
C SER A 54 25.60 7.86 7.14
N GLU A 55 26.33 8.36 8.13
CA GLU A 55 27.62 7.81 8.55
C GLU A 55 27.52 6.33 8.91
N HIS A 56 26.44 5.91 9.58
CA HIS A 56 26.35 4.59 10.19
C HIS A 56 25.44 3.59 9.47
N LEU A 57 24.49 4.05 8.66
CA LEU A 57 23.50 3.19 8.01
C LEU A 57 23.49 3.41 6.49
N TYR A 58 23.40 4.64 6.00
CA TYR A 58 23.33 4.88 4.55
C TYR A 58 24.64 4.46 3.87
N SER A 59 25.78 4.71 4.52
CA SER A 59 27.11 4.26 4.08
C SER A 59 27.25 2.74 3.91
N LEU A 60 26.32 1.96 4.47
CA LEU A 60 26.25 0.51 4.32
C LEU A 60 25.39 0.05 3.14
N GLY A 61 24.76 0.98 2.41
CA GLY A 61 23.87 0.70 1.28
C GLY A 61 22.44 0.34 1.68
N MET A 62 21.91 0.94 2.76
CA MET A 62 20.49 0.75 3.14
C MET A 62 19.57 1.50 2.18
N ASP A 63 18.57 0.81 1.62
CA ASP A 63 17.68 1.36 0.58
C ASP A 63 16.48 2.17 1.14
N ALA A 64 16.12 1.94 2.40
CA ALA A 64 14.87 2.44 2.97
C ALA A 64 14.96 2.69 4.48
N TRP A 65 14.15 3.64 4.95
CA TRP A 65 14.11 4.05 6.35
C TRP A 65 12.78 3.69 7.00
N TRP A 66 12.82 3.08 8.18
CA TRP A 66 11.63 2.84 8.98
C TRP A 66 11.70 3.66 10.27
N MET A 67 11.01 4.79 10.27
CA MET A 67 10.94 5.72 11.40
C MET A 67 9.75 5.39 12.30
N ASP A 68 10.03 4.53 13.27
CA ASP A 68 9.11 4.17 14.33
C ASP A 68 9.00 5.25 15.42
N ALA A 69 7.92 5.20 16.19
CA ALA A 69 7.63 6.11 17.30
C ALA A 69 7.69 7.61 16.92
N SER A 70 7.22 7.96 15.71
CA SER A 70 7.26 9.32 15.17
C SER A 70 6.07 10.21 15.56
N GLU A 71 5.25 9.81 16.54
CA GLU A 71 4.19 10.66 17.10
C GLU A 71 4.72 11.95 17.76
N PRO A 72 5.76 11.95 18.63
CA PRO A 72 6.61 10.86 19.16
C PRO A 72 6.08 10.20 20.45
N ASP A 73 6.22 8.88 20.56
CA ASP A 73 5.86 8.13 21.77
C ASP A 73 7.03 8.05 22.77
N ILE A 74 7.35 9.18 23.41
CA ILE A 74 8.45 9.29 24.40
C ILE A 74 8.19 8.41 25.64
N LEU A 75 6.93 8.31 26.07
CA LEU A 75 6.47 7.43 27.13
C LEU A 75 5.05 6.95 26.81
N SER A 76 4.93 5.66 26.49
CA SER A 76 3.64 5.04 26.22
C SER A 76 2.71 5.13 27.42
N ASN A 77 1.41 5.32 27.14
CA ASN A 77 0.34 5.47 28.14
C ASN A 77 0.40 6.73 29.01
N ALA A 78 1.31 7.67 28.75
CA ALA A 78 1.28 8.97 29.38
C ALA A 78 0.00 9.75 29.02
N ASP A 79 -0.52 10.52 29.98
CA ASP A 79 -1.64 11.41 29.69
C ASP A 79 -1.24 12.52 28.69
N MET A 80 -2.23 13.17 28.08
CA MET A 80 -2.00 14.18 27.04
C MET A 80 -1.21 15.39 27.55
N SER A 81 -1.38 15.77 28.82
CA SER A 81 -0.65 16.90 29.39
C SER A 81 0.83 16.58 29.55
N TYR A 82 1.14 15.35 29.99
CA TYR A 82 2.51 14.90 30.15
C TYR A 82 3.21 14.62 28.82
N ARG A 83 2.50 14.08 27.81
CA ARG A 83 3.04 13.97 26.44
C ARG A 83 3.48 15.33 25.87
N LYS A 84 2.64 16.36 26.02
CA LYS A 84 3.01 17.74 25.63
C LYS A 84 4.19 18.27 26.43
N ALA A 85 4.26 17.95 27.72
CA ALA A 85 5.35 18.35 28.59
C ALA A 85 6.69 17.71 28.17
N LEU A 86 6.67 16.43 27.77
CA LEU A 86 7.85 15.66 27.34
C LEU A 86 8.51 16.23 26.09
N MET A 87 7.75 16.90 25.22
CA MET A 87 8.25 17.58 24.01
C MET A 87 8.45 19.10 24.18
N SER A 88 8.20 19.66 25.37
CA SER A 88 8.22 21.13 25.55
C SER A 88 9.47 21.61 26.28
N PRO A 89 10.14 22.68 25.78
CA PRO A 89 9.84 23.40 24.54
C PRO A 89 10.36 22.66 23.28
N THR A 90 9.74 22.95 22.12
CA THR A 90 10.36 22.72 20.80
C THR A 90 11.02 24.00 20.33
N ALA A 91 11.92 23.93 19.34
CA ALA A 91 12.56 25.09 18.73
C ALA A 91 11.57 26.08 18.09
N MET A 92 10.34 25.64 17.80
CA MET A 92 9.26 26.48 17.26
C MET A 92 8.23 26.93 18.32
N GLY A 93 8.44 26.58 19.60
CA GLY A 93 7.61 26.99 20.73
C GLY A 93 7.02 25.82 21.51
N SER A 94 5.84 26.03 22.12
CA SER A 94 5.22 24.96 22.93
C SER A 94 4.75 23.79 22.07
N ALA A 95 4.99 22.57 22.52
CA ALA A 95 4.43 21.37 21.91
C ALA A 95 2.88 21.37 21.92
N THR A 96 2.23 22.17 22.77
CA THR A 96 0.78 22.36 22.70
C THR A 96 0.33 22.90 21.34
N ARG A 97 1.14 23.76 20.71
CA ARG A 97 0.88 24.32 19.38
C ARG A 97 1.30 23.38 18.26
N TRP A 98 2.41 22.66 18.44
CA TRP A 98 3.09 21.91 17.39
C TRP A 98 2.93 20.38 17.48
N PHE A 99 2.02 19.89 18.34
CA PHE A 99 1.93 18.49 18.76
C PHE A 99 1.88 17.46 17.62
N ASN A 100 1.18 17.77 16.53
CA ASN A 100 0.90 16.79 15.46
C ASN A 100 1.91 16.83 14.29
N ALA A 101 2.90 17.72 14.33
CA ALA A 101 3.79 17.95 13.18
C ALA A 101 5.11 17.16 13.25
N TYR A 102 5.32 16.33 14.28
CA TYR A 102 6.60 15.66 14.50
C TYR A 102 6.97 14.72 13.35
N GLY A 103 6.08 13.78 12.99
CA GLY A 103 6.31 12.82 11.91
C GLY A 103 6.59 13.49 10.56
N LEU A 104 5.91 14.60 10.26
CA LEU A 104 6.15 15.40 9.04
C LEU A 104 7.57 15.98 9.00
N LEU A 105 8.04 16.58 10.10
CA LEU A 105 9.35 17.21 10.13
C LEU A 105 10.49 16.19 10.25
N ASN A 106 10.27 15.05 10.90
CA ASN A 106 11.22 13.95 10.86
C ASN A 106 11.38 13.43 9.41
N ALA A 107 10.26 13.19 8.71
CA ALA A 107 10.28 12.79 7.30
C ALA A 107 10.99 13.80 6.40
N GLN A 108 10.76 15.10 6.63
CA GLN A 108 11.48 16.17 5.93
C GLN A 108 12.99 16.03 6.06
N GLY A 109 13.50 15.86 7.29
CA GLY A 109 14.94 15.78 7.55
C GLY A 109 15.61 14.61 6.83
N ILE A 110 14.94 13.46 6.77
CA ILE A 110 15.46 12.26 6.10
C ILE A 110 15.41 12.42 4.58
N TYR A 111 14.28 12.89 4.03
CA TYR A 111 14.13 13.08 2.60
C TYR A 111 15.13 14.11 2.05
N GLU A 112 15.20 15.29 2.67
CA GLU A 112 16.13 16.35 2.26
C GLU A 112 17.58 15.92 2.47
N GLY A 113 17.85 15.19 3.56
CA GLY A 113 19.16 14.61 3.84
C GLY A 113 19.64 13.66 2.74
N GLN A 114 18.86 12.60 2.44
CA GLN A 114 19.22 11.63 1.41
C GLN A 114 19.38 12.28 0.05
N ARG A 115 18.44 13.15 -0.36
CA ARG A 115 18.52 13.85 -1.65
C ARG A 115 19.70 14.81 -1.74
N SER A 116 20.23 15.30 -0.61
CA SER A 116 21.44 16.12 -0.61
C SER A 116 22.72 15.31 -0.85
N GLU A 117 22.72 14.02 -0.50
CA GLU A 117 23.87 13.12 -0.69
C GLU A 117 23.82 12.41 -2.04
N ASN A 118 22.67 11.83 -2.39
CA ASN A 118 22.40 11.29 -3.71
C ASN A 118 21.07 11.85 -4.25
N PRO A 119 21.11 12.87 -5.11
CA PRO A 119 19.90 13.45 -5.66
C PRO A 119 19.22 12.52 -6.68
N ASP A 120 19.89 11.52 -7.23
CA ASP A 120 19.30 10.67 -8.25
C ASP A 120 18.48 9.53 -7.64
N ASP A 121 18.86 8.97 -6.49
CA ASP A 121 18.13 7.84 -5.86
C ASP A 121 16.78 8.26 -5.25
N ARG A 122 15.73 7.45 -5.46
CA ARG A 122 14.44 7.63 -4.78
C ARG A 122 14.53 7.40 -3.28
N VAL A 123 13.79 8.20 -2.52
CA VAL A 123 13.63 8.03 -1.07
C VAL A 123 12.41 7.17 -0.77
N PHE A 124 12.58 6.12 0.03
CA PHE A 124 11.48 5.39 0.65
C PHE A 124 11.55 5.52 2.18
N LEU A 125 10.50 6.06 2.78
CA LEU A 125 10.38 6.22 4.22
C LEU A 125 9.06 5.61 4.71
N LEU A 126 9.12 4.58 5.55
CA LEU A 126 7.98 4.10 6.32
C LEU A 126 7.96 4.82 7.68
N THR A 127 6.87 5.50 8.04
CA THR A 127 6.76 6.25 9.32
C THR A 127 5.43 6.05 10.03
N ARG A 128 5.42 5.99 11.38
CA ARG A 128 4.21 5.60 12.15
C ARG A 128 3.19 6.72 12.26
N SER A 129 3.66 7.95 12.09
CA SER A 129 2.89 9.16 12.20
C SER A 129 3.17 10.08 11.02
N GLY A 130 2.15 10.80 10.60
CA GLY A 130 2.23 11.76 9.51
C GLY A 130 1.33 12.96 9.77
N TYR A 131 1.44 13.95 8.89
CA TYR A 131 0.57 15.13 8.90
C TYR A 131 0.28 15.56 7.46
N ALA A 132 -0.53 16.60 7.29
CA ALA A 132 -0.79 17.17 5.98
C ALA A 132 0.54 17.50 5.25
N GLY A 133 0.71 16.94 4.06
CA GLY A 133 1.88 17.13 3.24
C GLY A 133 3.02 16.13 3.48
N SER A 134 2.86 15.11 4.31
CA SER A 134 3.88 14.05 4.49
C SER A 134 4.24 13.34 3.18
N GLN A 135 3.30 13.22 2.24
CA GLN A 135 3.50 12.56 0.95
C GLN A 135 4.62 13.19 0.09
N ARG A 136 4.93 14.48 0.29
CA ARG A 136 6.01 15.16 -0.47
C ARG A 136 7.42 14.72 -0.08
N TYR A 137 7.56 13.94 0.99
CA TYR A 137 8.84 13.48 1.53
C TYR A 137 9.03 11.96 1.38
N GLY A 138 8.37 11.34 0.39
CA GLY A 138 8.48 9.88 0.16
C GLY A 138 7.94 9.03 1.32
N ALA A 139 7.08 9.62 2.16
CA ALA A 139 6.58 8.98 3.37
C ALA A 139 5.37 8.08 3.08
N VAL A 140 5.53 6.79 3.42
CA VAL A 140 4.48 5.80 3.57
C VAL A 140 4.10 5.73 5.05
N ILE A 141 2.81 5.84 5.36
CA ILE A 141 2.33 5.75 6.74
C ILE A 141 1.73 4.36 6.98
N TRP A 142 2.03 3.75 8.13
CA TRP A 142 1.28 2.58 8.60
C TRP A 142 0.48 2.86 9.86
N SER A 143 -0.58 2.07 10.08
CA SER A 143 -1.53 2.25 11.18
C SER A 143 -1.00 1.98 12.59
N GLY A 144 0.28 1.62 12.75
CA GLY A 144 0.88 1.32 14.05
C GLY A 144 0.52 -0.05 14.61
N ASP A 145 0.64 -0.16 15.94
CA ASP A 145 0.68 -1.41 16.71
C ASP A 145 -0.72 -2.01 16.96
N ILE A 146 -1.45 -2.32 15.89
CA ILE A 146 -2.82 -2.86 15.91
C ILE A 146 -2.87 -4.31 16.41
N GLY A 147 -4.03 -4.76 16.87
CA GLY A 147 -4.22 -6.12 17.39
C GLY A 147 -4.37 -7.18 16.30
N THR A 148 -3.95 -8.42 16.60
CA THR A 148 -4.29 -9.61 15.79
C THR A 148 -5.77 -9.98 15.98
N ARG A 149 -6.68 -9.15 15.47
CA ARG A 149 -8.13 -9.19 15.74
C ARG A 149 -8.94 -8.90 14.48
N TRP A 150 -10.10 -9.54 14.36
CA TRP A 150 -10.98 -9.39 13.20
C TRP A 150 -11.59 -7.98 13.12
N GLU A 151 -11.94 -7.41 14.27
CA GLU A 151 -12.42 -6.04 14.39
C GLU A 151 -11.36 -5.00 13.99
N ASP A 152 -10.09 -5.23 14.32
CA ASP A 152 -8.98 -4.37 13.91
C ASP A 152 -8.75 -4.46 12.39
N MET A 153 -8.85 -5.66 11.80
CA MET A 153 -8.78 -5.83 10.35
C MET A 153 -9.92 -5.09 9.64
N ALA A 154 -11.15 -5.14 10.17
CA ALA A 154 -12.28 -4.37 9.64
C ALA A 154 -12.06 -2.85 9.77
N ALA A 155 -11.55 -2.40 10.92
CA ALA A 155 -11.25 -0.99 11.16
C ALA A 155 -10.20 -0.43 10.20
N GLN A 156 -9.24 -1.27 9.78
CA GLN A 156 -8.20 -0.87 8.82
C GLN A 156 -8.74 -0.50 7.45
N ILE A 157 -9.89 -1.03 7.03
CA ILE A 157 -10.54 -0.59 5.78
C ILE A 157 -10.85 0.90 5.90
N THR A 158 -11.61 1.29 6.93
CA THR A 158 -11.94 2.70 7.14
C THR A 158 -10.73 3.57 7.46
N ALA A 159 -9.72 3.05 8.15
CA ALA A 159 -8.50 3.81 8.45
C ALA A 159 -7.74 4.17 7.16
N GLY A 160 -7.51 3.19 6.29
CA GLY A 160 -6.86 3.40 5.00
C GLY A 160 -7.66 4.32 4.08
N LEU A 161 -9.00 4.18 4.04
CA LEU A 161 -9.85 5.06 3.22
C LEU A 161 -9.82 6.51 3.71
N ASN A 162 -9.98 6.75 5.02
CA ASN A 162 -9.93 8.10 5.58
C ASN A 162 -8.54 8.74 5.41
N TYR A 163 -7.48 7.95 5.54
CA TYR A 163 -6.13 8.42 5.30
C TYR A 163 -5.92 8.82 3.83
N SER A 164 -6.36 7.97 2.91
CA SER A 164 -6.24 8.21 1.46
C SER A 164 -6.97 9.47 1.01
N ILE A 165 -8.22 9.67 1.44
CA ILE A 165 -8.98 10.90 1.13
C ILE A 165 -8.50 12.14 1.88
N SER A 166 -7.61 11.99 2.86
CA SER A 166 -6.91 13.11 3.49
C SER A 166 -5.75 13.64 2.62
N GLY A 167 -5.63 13.18 1.37
CA GLY A 167 -4.66 13.65 0.37
C GLY A 167 -3.30 12.96 0.44
N ASN A 168 -3.21 11.77 1.04
CA ASN A 168 -1.98 11.01 1.15
C ASN A 168 -2.16 9.61 0.53
N PRO A 169 -1.54 9.33 -0.64
CA PRO A 169 -1.87 8.14 -1.42
C PRO A 169 -1.18 6.85 -0.97
N TYR A 170 -0.08 6.95 -0.19
CA TYR A 170 0.69 5.78 0.26
C TYR A 170 0.45 5.45 1.72
N TRP A 171 -0.21 4.31 1.94
CA TRP A 171 -0.57 3.80 3.25
C TRP A 171 -0.43 2.28 3.30
N THR A 172 -0.19 1.75 4.50
CA THR A 172 -0.16 0.30 4.77
C THR A 172 -0.62 -0.01 6.20
N MET A 173 -0.68 -1.29 6.50
CA MET A 173 -0.93 -1.84 7.82
C MET A 173 0.01 -3.04 8.06
N ASP A 174 -0.08 -3.60 9.26
CA ASP A 174 0.54 -4.88 9.59
C ASP A 174 -0.40 -6.01 9.19
N ASN A 175 -0.15 -6.71 8.08
CA ASN A 175 -0.96 -7.87 7.73
C ASN A 175 -0.85 -8.95 8.83
N GLY A 176 -1.99 -9.33 9.39
CA GLY A 176 -2.10 -10.22 10.55
C GLY A 176 -2.19 -9.48 11.89
N GLY A 177 -1.82 -8.20 11.97
CA GLY A 177 -1.80 -7.36 13.18
C GLY A 177 -0.46 -7.40 13.94
N PHE A 178 -0.13 -6.34 14.67
CA PHE A 178 1.14 -6.23 15.42
C PHE A 178 1.11 -7.03 16.72
N CYS A 179 0.20 -6.66 17.64
CA CYS A 179 0.09 -7.18 19.01
C CYS A 179 -0.71 -8.48 19.03
N VAL A 180 -0.08 -9.58 19.46
CA VAL A 180 -0.65 -10.92 19.33
C VAL A 180 -1.30 -11.40 20.63
N GLU A 181 -2.54 -11.90 20.56
CA GLU A 181 -3.17 -12.56 21.70
C GLU A 181 -2.36 -13.77 22.19
N ASN A 182 -2.24 -13.93 23.52
CA ASN A 182 -1.49 -15.03 24.14
C ASN A 182 -1.88 -16.43 23.64
N ARG A 183 -3.12 -16.64 23.21
CA ARG A 183 -3.61 -17.92 22.70
C ARG A 183 -2.97 -18.29 21.36
N TYR A 184 -2.74 -17.32 20.46
CA TYR A 184 -2.06 -17.55 19.19
C TYR A 184 -0.58 -17.84 19.38
N MET A 185 0.10 -17.13 20.29
CA MET A 185 1.50 -17.42 20.63
C MET A 185 1.71 -18.84 21.21
N LYS A 186 0.67 -19.43 21.81
CA LYS A 186 0.67 -20.76 22.42
C LYS A 186 -0.06 -21.81 21.58
N ALA A 187 -0.55 -21.44 20.39
CA ALA A 187 -1.36 -22.29 19.55
C ALA A 187 -0.56 -23.53 19.11
N LYS A 188 -1.20 -24.69 19.15
CA LYS A 188 -0.62 -25.96 18.72
C LYS A 188 -1.20 -26.36 17.39
N GLU A 189 -0.44 -27.15 16.63
CA GLU A 189 -0.94 -27.71 15.38
C GLU A 189 -2.25 -28.49 15.60
N GLY A 190 -3.23 -28.30 14.72
CA GLY A 190 -4.58 -28.88 14.84
C GLY A 190 -5.49 -28.26 15.92
N SER A 191 -5.06 -27.21 16.63
CA SER A 191 -5.90 -26.51 17.61
C SER A 191 -6.79 -25.45 16.95
N ALA A 192 -7.93 -25.12 17.57
CA ALA A 192 -8.84 -24.07 17.09
C ALA A 192 -8.15 -22.70 16.99
N ASP A 193 -7.25 -22.37 17.94
CA ASP A 193 -6.48 -21.13 17.90
C ASP A 193 -5.50 -21.09 16.71
N ARG A 194 -4.93 -22.24 16.31
CA ARG A 194 -4.06 -22.33 15.13
C ARG A 194 -4.85 -22.14 13.84
N GLU A 195 -6.04 -22.72 13.75
CA GLU A 195 -6.91 -22.57 12.58
C GLU A 195 -7.43 -21.14 12.43
N GLU A 196 -7.83 -20.50 13.52
CA GLU A 196 -8.21 -19.09 13.50
C GLU A 196 -7.02 -18.18 13.16
N TRP A 197 -5.82 -18.46 13.70
CA TRP A 197 -4.60 -17.73 13.32
C TRP A 197 -4.35 -17.79 11.81
N ARG A 198 -4.48 -18.98 11.21
CA ARG A 198 -4.31 -19.17 9.76
C ARG A 198 -5.38 -18.43 8.96
N GLU A 199 -6.65 -18.57 9.35
CA GLU A 199 -7.76 -17.91 8.64
C GLU A 199 -7.65 -16.38 8.74
N LEU A 200 -7.34 -15.83 9.91
CA LEU A 200 -7.12 -14.40 10.10
C LEU A 200 -5.99 -13.89 9.19
N ASN A 201 -4.85 -14.58 9.16
CA ASN A 201 -3.73 -14.19 8.30
C ASN A 201 -4.08 -14.32 6.80
N VAL A 202 -4.81 -15.35 6.39
CA VAL A 202 -5.26 -15.49 4.98
C VAL A 202 -6.17 -14.34 4.58
N ARG A 203 -7.16 -13.99 5.41
CA ARG A 203 -8.06 -12.87 5.13
C ARG A 203 -7.35 -11.52 5.15
N TRP A 204 -6.36 -11.35 6.03
CA TRP A 204 -5.57 -10.13 6.06
C TRP A 204 -4.60 -10.02 4.88
N HIS A 205 -4.00 -11.12 4.44
CA HIS A 205 -3.11 -11.15 3.28
C HIS A 205 -3.90 -10.87 1.99
N GLN A 206 -5.11 -11.42 1.87
CA GLN A 206 -6.09 -11.09 0.83
C GLN A 206 -6.37 -9.58 0.79
N PHE A 207 -6.70 -8.98 1.93
CA PHE A 207 -6.95 -7.54 2.02
C PHE A 207 -5.69 -6.73 1.69
N GLY A 208 -4.56 -7.06 2.31
CA GLY A 208 -3.30 -6.33 2.16
C GLY A 208 -2.76 -6.32 0.73
N ALA A 209 -3.08 -7.33 -0.09
CA ALA A 209 -2.69 -7.34 -1.50
C ALA A 209 -3.32 -6.19 -2.32
N PHE A 210 -4.37 -5.54 -1.81
CA PHE A 210 -5.09 -4.45 -2.49
C PHE A 210 -5.10 -3.14 -1.69
N VAL A 211 -4.11 -2.92 -0.82
CA VAL A 211 -3.81 -1.58 -0.27
C VAL A 211 -2.57 -0.99 -0.98
N PRO A 212 -2.26 0.31 -0.83
CA PRO A 212 -1.19 0.96 -1.61
C PRO A 212 0.16 0.27 -1.47
N ILE A 213 0.59 -0.09 -0.26
CA ILE A 213 1.82 -0.84 0.00
C ILE A 213 1.48 -2.19 0.67
N PHE A 214 1.97 -3.30 0.09
CA PHE A 214 1.68 -4.64 0.58
C PHE A 214 2.77 -5.13 1.54
N ARG A 215 2.46 -5.24 2.83
CA ARG A 215 3.46 -5.54 3.88
C ARG A 215 2.93 -6.48 4.96
N SER A 216 3.73 -7.49 5.31
CA SER A 216 3.52 -8.39 6.46
C SER A 216 4.48 -8.02 7.59
N HIS A 217 3.96 -7.83 8.80
CA HIS A 217 4.74 -7.48 9.99
C HIS A 217 4.00 -7.80 11.29
N GLY A 218 4.74 -7.98 12.39
CA GLY A 218 4.21 -7.97 13.75
C GLY A 218 5.06 -8.77 14.72
N GLN A 219 4.59 -8.88 15.98
CA GLN A 219 5.24 -9.70 17.00
C GLN A 219 5.10 -11.20 16.70
N TYR A 220 5.88 -12.02 17.41
CA TYR A 220 5.77 -13.49 17.33
C TYR A 220 4.31 -13.95 17.50
N PRO A 221 3.80 -14.91 16.68
CA PRO A 221 4.50 -15.80 15.74
C PRO A 221 5.13 -15.13 14.51
N TYR A 222 6.09 -15.82 13.88
CA TYR A 222 6.67 -15.42 12.59
C TYR A 222 5.59 -15.31 11.50
N ARG A 223 5.80 -14.43 10.51
CA ARG A 223 4.76 -13.92 9.60
C ARG A 223 4.98 -14.26 8.13
N GLU A 224 6.08 -14.92 7.82
CA GLU A 224 6.33 -15.47 6.52
C GLU A 224 5.30 -16.57 6.24
N ILE A 225 4.85 -16.69 4.98
CA ILE A 225 3.72 -17.56 4.63
C ILE A 225 3.94 -19.03 5.04
N TRP A 226 5.19 -19.52 4.98
CA TRP A 226 5.59 -20.87 5.39
C TRP A 226 5.65 -21.07 6.91
N HIS A 227 5.75 -20.00 7.70
CA HIS A 227 5.65 -20.06 9.16
C HIS A 227 4.20 -20.01 9.65
N ILE A 228 3.31 -19.38 8.88
CA ILE A 228 1.87 -19.34 9.16
C ILE A 228 1.24 -20.71 8.87
N ALA A 229 1.57 -21.31 7.72
CA ALA A 229 1.06 -22.62 7.32
C ALA A 229 2.07 -23.38 6.45
N PRO A 230 2.12 -24.72 6.55
CA PRO A 230 2.95 -25.52 5.66
C PRO A 230 2.39 -25.51 4.22
N GLU A 231 3.23 -25.88 3.25
CA GLU A 231 2.95 -25.72 1.81
C GLU A 231 1.67 -26.48 1.36
N GLU A 232 1.41 -27.64 1.95
CA GLU A 232 0.21 -28.46 1.69
C GLU A 232 -1.09 -27.88 2.26
N HIS A 233 -1.02 -26.88 3.14
CA HIS A 233 -2.19 -26.30 3.77
C HIS A 233 -2.85 -25.23 2.87
N PRO A 234 -4.20 -25.18 2.76
CA PRO A 234 -4.90 -24.21 1.91
C PRO A 234 -4.55 -22.75 2.17
N ALA A 235 -4.18 -22.41 3.42
CA ALA A 235 -3.70 -21.08 3.79
C ALA A 235 -2.44 -20.65 3.04
N TYR A 236 -1.47 -21.55 2.87
CA TYR A 236 -0.24 -21.27 2.15
C TYR A 236 -0.55 -20.95 0.68
N ALA A 237 -1.33 -21.81 0.02
CA ALA A 237 -1.74 -21.63 -1.36
C ALA A 237 -2.52 -20.31 -1.57
N ALA A 238 -3.43 -19.97 -0.65
CA ALA A 238 -4.18 -18.72 -0.71
C ALA A 238 -3.26 -17.49 -0.58
N MET A 239 -2.36 -17.47 0.40
CA MET A 239 -1.45 -16.33 0.59
C MET A 239 -0.47 -16.19 -0.59
N LYS A 240 0.08 -17.31 -1.07
CA LYS A 240 0.94 -17.34 -2.26
C LYS A 240 0.21 -16.78 -3.48
N TYR A 241 -1.02 -17.22 -3.73
CA TYR A 241 -1.82 -16.73 -4.86
C TYR A 241 -1.97 -15.19 -4.85
N TYR A 242 -2.31 -14.59 -3.71
CA TYR A 242 -2.46 -13.13 -3.63
C TYR A 242 -1.11 -12.39 -3.74
N THR A 243 -0.02 -12.99 -3.28
CA THR A 243 1.33 -12.46 -3.53
C THR A 243 1.66 -12.47 -5.02
N GLU A 244 1.40 -13.58 -5.72
CA GLU A 244 1.63 -13.68 -7.17
C GLU A 244 0.70 -12.74 -7.95
N LEU A 245 -0.57 -12.63 -7.55
CA LEU A 245 -1.52 -11.69 -8.14
C LEU A 245 -1.07 -10.23 -7.98
N ARG A 246 -0.50 -9.86 -6.83
CA ARG A 246 0.10 -8.52 -6.63
C ARG A 246 1.19 -8.24 -7.66
N TYR A 247 2.05 -9.22 -7.97
CA TYR A 247 3.11 -9.06 -8.98
C TYR A 247 2.57 -9.10 -10.41
N ARG A 248 1.56 -9.93 -10.71
CA ARG A 248 0.88 -9.89 -12.01
C ARG A 248 0.22 -8.53 -12.22
N LEU A 249 -0.35 -7.92 -11.19
CA LEU A 249 -0.94 -6.58 -11.26
C LEU A 249 0.10 -5.44 -11.20
N MET A 250 1.41 -5.72 -11.23
CA MET A 250 2.43 -4.67 -11.12
C MET A 250 2.32 -3.59 -12.21
N PRO A 251 2.04 -3.90 -13.50
CA PRO A 251 1.79 -2.87 -14.51
C PRO A 251 0.64 -1.92 -14.14
N TYR A 252 -0.48 -2.46 -13.62
CA TYR A 252 -1.61 -1.69 -13.10
C TYR A 252 -1.23 -0.85 -11.88
N ILE A 253 -0.57 -1.46 -10.90
CA ILE A 253 -0.22 -0.85 -9.61
C ILE A 253 0.84 0.24 -9.75
N TYR A 254 1.86 -0.01 -10.56
CA TYR A 254 2.96 0.92 -10.78
C TYR A 254 2.51 2.13 -11.59
N SER A 255 1.60 1.94 -12.55
CA SER A 255 0.95 3.06 -13.24
C SER A 255 0.18 3.95 -12.29
N MET A 256 -0.60 3.38 -11.37
CA MET A 256 -1.26 4.17 -10.33
C MET A 256 -0.28 4.92 -9.42
N ALA A 257 0.88 4.32 -9.11
CA ALA A 257 1.90 5.01 -8.31
C ALA A 257 2.44 6.25 -9.04
N ALA A 258 2.60 6.20 -10.36
CA ALA A 258 2.95 7.37 -11.16
C ALA A 258 1.82 8.39 -11.23
N TRP A 259 0.57 7.96 -11.39
CA TRP A 259 -0.59 8.88 -11.38
C TRP A 259 -0.74 9.63 -10.05
N CYS A 260 -0.32 9.05 -8.92
CA CYS A 260 -0.25 9.76 -7.65
C CYS A 260 0.69 10.98 -7.68
N HIS A 261 1.68 10.98 -8.57
CA HIS A 261 2.61 12.09 -8.79
C HIS A 261 2.16 13.01 -9.94
N PHE A 262 1.86 12.44 -11.11
CA PHE A 262 1.57 13.22 -12.32
C PHE A 262 0.13 13.73 -12.40
N ASP A 263 -0.82 13.05 -11.76
CA ASP A 263 -2.26 13.32 -11.87
C ASP A 263 -2.94 13.55 -10.49
N ASP A 264 -2.15 13.73 -9.42
CA ASP A 264 -2.63 13.85 -8.04
C ASP A 264 -3.60 12.70 -7.63
N TYR A 265 -3.37 11.49 -8.16
CA TYR A 265 -4.28 10.36 -8.02
C TYR A 265 -4.30 9.74 -6.61
N THR A 266 -5.26 8.85 -6.38
CA THR A 266 -5.43 8.12 -5.11
C THR A 266 -5.67 6.63 -5.41
N MET A 267 -4.84 5.75 -4.83
CA MET A 267 -4.89 4.30 -5.11
C MET A 267 -6.04 3.59 -4.38
N MET A 268 -6.18 3.81 -3.07
CA MET A 268 -7.23 3.18 -2.23
C MET A 268 -8.36 4.18 -1.99
N ARG A 269 -9.50 3.98 -2.65
CA ARG A 269 -10.52 5.01 -2.83
C ARG A 269 -11.85 4.56 -2.22
N PRO A 270 -12.45 5.31 -1.28
CA PRO A 270 -13.83 5.03 -0.89
C PRO A 270 -14.73 5.18 -2.11
N LEU A 271 -15.74 4.32 -2.20
CA LEU A 271 -16.66 4.24 -3.35
C LEU A 271 -17.28 5.60 -3.71
N MET A 272 -17.46 6.51 -2.73
CA MET A 272 -17.97 7.87 -2.99
C MET A 272 -17.10 8.71 -3.94
N MET A 273 -15.81 8.40 -4.11
CA MET A 273 -14.94 9.11 -5.06
C MET A 273 -15.34 8.85 -6.51
N ASP A 274 -15.77 7.63 -6.81
CA ASP A 274 -16.10 7.18 -8.16
C ASP A 274 -17.61 7.19 -8.42
N PHE A 275 -18.41 7.05 -7.35
CA PHE A 275 -19.88 6.89 -7.42
C PHE A 275 -20.62 7.94 -6.59
N SER A 276 -20.19 9.20 -6.65
CA SER A 276 -20.70 10.27 -5.78
C SER A 276 -22.21 10.55 -5.90
N GLN A 277 -22.84 10.14 -7.00
CA GLN A 277 -24.29 10.27 -7.22
C GLN A 277 -25.10 9.16 -6.54
N ASP A 278 -24.44 8.07 -6.15
CA ASP A 278 -25.04 6.97 -5.42
C ASP A 278 -24.99 7.25 -3.92
N LYS A 279 -26.16 7.50 -3.32
CA LYS A 279 -26.21 7.82 -1.88
C LYS A 279 -25.92 6.62 -0.99
N GLN A 280 -26.04 5.40 -1.50
CA GLN A 280 -25.77 4.19 -0.72
C GLN A 280 -24.28 4.08 -0.39
N VAL A 281 -23.40 4.56 -1.28
CA VAL A 281 -21.96 4.40 -1.09
C VAL A 281 -21.35 5.36 -0.07
N LEU A 282 -22.08 6.41 0.33
CA LEU A 282 -21.57 7.45 1.22
C LEU A 282 -21.18 6.95 2.63
N ASN A 283 -21.82 5.87 3.09
CA ASN A 283 -21.56 5.28 4.41
C ASN A 283 -21.02 3.84 4.33
N LEU A 284 -20.60 3.39 3.15
CA LEU A 284 -19.99 2.07 3.01
C LEU A 284 -18.57 2.10 3.56
N SER A 285 -18.32 1.22 4.54
CA SER A 285 -17.08 1.17 5.31
C SER A 285 -16.27 -0.09 5.06
N ASP A 286 -16.76 -1.01 4.23
CA ASP A 286 -16.28 -2.38 4.11
C ASP A 286 -16.00 -2.82 2.67
N GLN A 287 -16.05 -1.85 1.73
CA GLN A 287 -15.81 -1.97 0.29
C GLN A 287 -15.12 -0.70 -0.21
N TYR A 288 -14.25 -0.83 -1.21
CA TYR A 288 -13.52 0.30 -1.79
C TYR A 288 -13.03 -0.01 -3.20
N MET A 289 -12.69 1.03 -3.97
CA MET A 289 -11.99 0.87 -5.24
C MET A 289 -10.47 0.86 -4.99
N PHE A 290 -9.78 -0.12 -5.59
CA PHE A 290 -8.34 -0.14 -5.74
C PHE A 290 -7.98 0.27 -7.16
N GLY A 291 -7.67 1.56 -7.32
CA GLY A 291 -7.60 2.20 -8.63
C GLY A 291 -8.95 2.35 -9.32
N PRO A 292 -8.96 2.61 -10.63
CA PRO A 292 -10.21 2.84 -11.36
C PRO A 292 -11.05 1.57 -11.61
N ALA A 293 -10.43 0.38 -11.60
CA ALA A 293 -11.04 -0.82 -12.16
C ALA A 293 -11.56 -1.83 -11.11
N LEU A 294 -10.90 -1.95 -9.96
CA LEU A 294 -11.13 -3.07 -9.04
C LEU A 294 -11.88 -2.65 -7.78
N MET A 295 -13.09 -3.17 -7.57
CA MET A 295 -13.79 -3.07 -6.29
C MET A 295 -13.41 -4.24 -5.37
N VAL A 296 -12.92 -3.91 -4.19
CA VAL A 296 -12.39 -4.84 -3.20
C VAL A 296 -13.35 -4.96 -2.04
N ALA A 297 -13.66 -6.19 -1.61
CA ALA A 297 -14.55 -6.45 -0.49
C ALA A 297 -13.94 -7.47 0.52
N PRO A 298 -13.09 -7.02 1.47
CA PRO A 298 -12.41 -7.88 2.45
C PRO A 298 -13.30 -8.65 3.42
N VAL A 299 -13.07 -9.96 3.61
CA VAL A 299 -13.85 -10.77 4.57
C VAL A 299 -13.29 -10.60 5.98
N CYS A 300 -14.00 -9.86 6.84
CA CYS A 300 -13.53 -9.54 8.19
C CYS A 300 -14.22 -10.30 9.33
N GLN A 301 -14.79 -11.48 9.05
CA GLN A 301 -15.45 -12.31 10.06
C GLN A 301 -14.91 -13.74 10.00
N TYR A 302 -14.53 -14.28 11.16
CA TYR A 302 -14.05 -15.65 11.27
C TYR A 302 -15.11 -16.65 10.78
N GLN A 303 -14.68 -17.64 9.99
CA GLN A 303 -15.50 -18.70 9.40
C GLN A 303 -16.53 -18.22 8.36
N ALA A 304 -16.58 -16.93 8.03
CA ALA A 304 -17.41 -16.45 6.93
C ALA A 304 -16.94 -17.04 5.60
N ARG A 305 -17.90 -17.53 4.80
CA ARG A 305 -17.70 -18.10 3.46
C ARG A 305 -18.53 -17.39 2.38
N SER A 306 -19.20 -16.32 2.77
CA SER A 306 -19.93 -15.39 1.92
C SER A 306 -20.06 -14.07 2.67
N ARG A 307 -20.40 -12.99 1.96
CA ARG A 307 -20.72 -11.70 2.57
C ARG A 307 -21.71 -10.94 1.69
N GLU A 308 -22.36 -9.94 2.27
CA GLU A 308 -23.09 -8.94 1.48
C GLU A 308 -22.09 -7.98 0.82
N VAL A 309 -22.34 -7.66 -0.44
CA VAL A 309 -21.63 -6.67 -1.25
C VAL A 309 -22.68 -5.78 -1.90
N TYR A 310 -22.41 -4.49 -1.97
CA TYR A 310 -23.23 -3.54 -2.69
C TYR A 310 -22.55 -3.20 -4.00
N PHE A 311 -23.22 -3.44 -5.12
CA PHE A 311 -22.73 -3.03 -6.42
C PHE A 311 -23.21 -1.61 -6.70
N PRO A 312 -22.31 -0.60 -6.85
CA PRO A 312 -22.70 0.77 -7.17
C PRO A 312 -23.58 0.86 -8.42
N GLN A 313 -24.54 1.79 -8.41
CA GLN A 313 -25.51 1.94 -9.50
C GLN A 313 -24.91 2.40 -10.83
N GLY A 314 -25.57 2.02 -11.93
CA GLY A 314 -25.29 2.52 -13.27
C GLY A 314 -24.29 1.70 -14.08
N GLU A 315 -23.75 0.63 -13.49
CA GLU A 315 -22.66 -0.16 -14.07
C GLU A 315 -22.82 -1.64 -13.77
N THR A 316 -22.37 -2.49 -14.69
CA THR A 316 -22.18 -3.91 -14.50
C THR A 316 -20.80 -4.18 -13.89
N TRP A 317 -20.76 -5.15 -13.00
CA TRP A 317 -19.57 -5.59 -12.29
C TRP A 317 -19.29 -7.05 -12.60
N TYR A 318 -18.02 -7.40 -12.78
CA TYR A 318 -17.57 -8.74 -13.14
C TYR A 318 -16.78 -9.33 -11.98
N ASP A 319 -17.15 -10.50 -11.48
CA ASP A 319 -16.27 -11.26 -10.60
C ASP A 319 -14.94 -11.53 -11.33
N VAL A 320 -13.82 -11.16 -10.69
CA VAL A 320 -12.52 -11.22 -11.36
C VAL A 320 -12.05 -12.66 -11.60
N TYR A 321 -12.50 -13.62 -10.77
CA TYR A 321 -11.96 -14.99 -10.77
C TYR A 321 -12.69 -15.91 -11.73
N GLU A 322 -14.03 -15.84 -11.74
CA GLU A 322 -14.93 -16.74 -12.48
C GLU A 322 -15.78 -16.00 -13.52
N GLY A 323 -15.79 -14.66 -13.52
CA GLY A 323 -16.49 -13.86 -14.53
C GLY A 323 -17.99 -13.73 -14.34
N GLU A 324 -18.57 -14.08 -13.17
CA GLU A 324 -20.00 -13.84 -12.92
C GLU A 324 -20.31 -12.33 -12.96
N CYS A 325 -21.38 -11.96 -13.67
CA CYS A 325 -21.79 -10.56 -13.83
C CYS A 325 -22.86 -10.14 -12.80
N TYR A 326 -22.75 -8.91 -12.33
CA TYR A 326 -23.64 -8.30 -11.36
C TYR A 326 -24.08 -6.92 -11.83
N GLU A 327 -25.39 -6.74 -12.05
CA GLU A 327 -25.96 -5.41 -12.30
C GLU A 327 -25.78 -4.50 -11.08
N GLY A 328 -25.50 -3.21 -11.32
CA GLY A 328 -25.36 -2.21 -10.27
C GLY A 328 -26.67 -1.86 -9.55
N GLY A 329 -26.56 -1.12 -8.46
CA GLY A 329 -27.67 -0.57 -7.69
C GLY A 329 -28.32 -1.56 -6.71
N GLN A 330 -27.67 -2.68 -6.42
CA GLN A 330 -28.24 -3.75 -5.59
C GLN A 330 -27.24 -4.35 -4.61
N TRP A 331 -27.79 -4.91 -3.53
CA TRP A 331 -27.06 -5.77 -2.60
C TRP A 331 -27.14 -7.22 -3.04
N LYS A 332 -26.02 -7.94 -2.94
CA LYS A 332 -25.95 -9.37 -3.19
C LYS A 332 -25.12 -10.07 -2.14
N ARG A 333 -25.54 -11.28 -1.81
CA ARG A 333 -24.72 -12.22 -1.06
C ARG A 333 -23.81 -12.97 -2.02
N VAL A 334 -22.52 -12.68 -1.98
CA VAL A 334 -21.52 -13.27 -2.88
C VAL A 334 -20.71 -14.34 -2.15
N ALA A 335 -20.22 -15.33 -2.90
CA ALA A 335 -19.33 -16.35 -2.36
C ALA A 335 -18.00 -15.71 -1.92
N ALA A 336 -17.47 -16.18 -0.80
CA ALA A 336 -16.21 -15.73 -0.25
C ALA A 336 -15.48 -16.91 0.38
N PRO A 337 -15.15 -17.96 -0.40
CA PRO A 337 -14.52 -19.17 0.14
C PRO A 337 -13.20 -18.83 0.83
N TYR A 338 -12.67 -19.74 1.64
CA TYR A 338 -11.46 -19.51 2.44
C TYR A 338 -10.29 -18.88 1.63
N HIS A 339 -10.10 -19.36 0.40
CA HIS A 339 -8.97 -19.04 -0.47
C HIS A 339 -9.22 -17.85 -1.42
N ARG A 340 -10.41 -17.23 -1.42
CA ARG A 340 -10.74 -16.05 -2.23
C ARG A 340 -11.48 -14.99 -1.43
N MET A 341 -11.08 -13.74 -1.63
CA MET A 341 -11.80 -12.55 -1.21
C MET A 341 -12.61 -12.03 -2.39
N PRO A 342 -13.88 -11.64 -2.23
CA PRO A 342 -14.66 -11.05 -3.32
C PRO A 342 -13.96 -9.82 -3.91
N LEU A 343 -13.79 -9.84 -5.23
CA LEU A 343 -13.06 -8.85 -6.01
C LEU A 343 -13.78 -8.72 -7.36
N PHE A 344 -14.14 -7.49 -7.71
CA PHE A 344 -14.95 -7.24 -8.90
C PHE A 344 -14.29 -6.20 -9.78
N ALA A 345 -14.27 -6.45 -11.10
CA ALA A 345 -13.88 -5.47 -12.09
C ALA A 345 -15.11 -4.67 -12.54
N ARG A 346 -14.92 -3.36 -12.68
CA ARG A 346 -15.90 -2.43 -13.22
C ARG A 346 -15.98 -2.59 -14.74
N GLN A 347 -17.19 -2.57 -15.33
CA GLN A 347 -17.34 -2.42 -16.79
C GLN A 347 -16.58 -1.19 -17.31
N GLY A 348 -16.18 -1.20 -18.57
CA GLY A 348 -15.39 -0.10 -19.16
C GLY A 348 -14.01 0.05 -18.52
N SER A 349 -13.36 -1.07 -18.18
CA SER A 349 -12.01 -1.08 -17.60
C SER A 349 -11.03 -1.87 -18.46
N ILE A 350 -9.79 -1.39 -18.52
CA ILE A 350 -8.65 -2.13 -19.06
C ILE A 350 -7.68 -2.40 -17.90
N ILE A 351 -7.39 -3.66 -17.62
CA ILE A 351 -6.46 -4.07 -16.56
C ILE A 351 -5.25 -4.75 -17.21
N PRO A 352 -4.07 -4.10 -17.26
CA PRO A 352 -2.85 -4.77 -17.68
C PRO A 352 -2.30 -5.64 -16.54
N MET A 353 -2.02 -6.89 -16.89
CA MET A 353 -1.36 -7.86 -16.04
C MET A 353 -0.07 -8.34 -16.70
N GLY A 354 1.01 -8.42 -15.95
CA GLY A 354 2.25 -9.05 -16.37
C GLY A 354 2.33 -10.51 -15.97
N GLU A 355 3.51 -11.07 -16.18
CA GLU A 355 3.90 -12.40 -15.74
C GLU A 355 4.08 -12.49 -14.21
N VAL A 356 4.14 -13.71 -13.69
CA VAL A 356 4.53 -13.94 -12.30
C VAL A 356 6.03 -13.73 -12.16
N ILE A 357 6.43 -12.58 -11.63
CA ILE A 357 7.81 -12.23 -11.28
C ILE A 357 8.06 -12.36 -9.78
N GLN A 358 9.33 -12.53 -9.38
CA GLN A 358 9.74 -12.68 -7.98
C GLN A 358 10.08 -11.34 -7.31
N HIS A 359 10.43 -10.31 -8.09
CA HIS A 359 10.72 -8.96 -7.63
C HIS A 359 10.58 -7.97 -8.79
N THR A 360 10.34 -6.69 -8.49
CA THR A 360 10.01 -5.64 -9.47
C THR A 360 11.14 -5.32 -10.46
N ALA A 361 12.40 -5.61 -10.11
CA ALA A 361 13.52 -5.45 -11.05
C ALA A 361 13.63 -6.56 -12.12
N GLN A 362 12.77 -7.59 -12.10
CA GLN A 362 12.73 -8.58 -13.17
C GLN A 362 12.00 -7.98 -14.39
N PRO A 363 12.62 -7.96 -15.58
CA PRO A 363 11.96 -7.48 -16.79
C PRO A 363 10.68 -8.25 -17.08
N GLN A 364 9.67 -7.56 -17.58
CA GLN A 364 8.44 -8.15 -18.10
C GLN A 364 8.33 -7.85 -19.60
N HIS A 365 8.10 -8.89 -20.39
CA HIS A 365 7.97 -8.77 -21.85
C HIS A 365 6.59 -9.21 -22.35
N GLU A 366 5.78 -9.82 -21.49
CA GLU A 366 4.41 -10.21 -21.81
C GLU A 366 3.41 -9.39 -20.98
N LEU A 367 2.37 -8.88 -21.64
CA LEU A 367 1.24 -8.21 -21.01
C LEU A 367 -0.07 -8.89 -21.43
N SER A 368 -0.86 -9.28 -20.44
CA SER A 368 -2.27 -9.63 -20.61
C SER A 368 -3.12 -8.38 -20.38
N LEU A 369 -3.82 -7.89 -21.40
CA LEU A 369 -4.79 -6.81 -21.27
C LEU A 369 -6.19 -7.40 -21.10
N LEU A 370 -6.73 -7.30 -19.89
CA LEU A 370 -8.11 -7.68 -19.60
C LEU A 370 -9.02 -6.48 -19.90
N VAL A 371 -9.83 -6.58 -20.95
CA VAL A 371 -10.78 -5.55 -21.36
C VAL A 371 -12.17 -5.97 -20.87
N TYR A 372 -12.73 -5.25 -19.91
CA TYR A 372 -14.08 -5.44 -19.41
C TYR A 372 -15.05 -4.53 -20.19
N PRO A 373 -15.89 -5.08 -21.09
CA PRO A 373 -16.76 -4.30 -21.96
C PRO A 373 -17.95 -3.70 -21.21
N GLY A 374 -18.90 -3.09 -21.93
CA GLY A 374 -20.11 -2.44 -21.44
C GLY A 374 -20.01 -0.91 -21.39
N ALA A 375 -18.84 -0.35 -21.64
CA ALA A 375 -18.57 1.08 -21.80
C ALA A 375 -17.18 1.29 -22.42
N ASP A 376 -16.96 2.50 -22.96
CA ASP A 376 -15.61 2.91 -23.36
C ASP A 376 -14.65 2.83 -22.17
N ALA A 377 -13.41 2.44 -22.44
CA ALA A 377 -12.40 2.25 -21.41
C ALA A 377 -11.08 2.90 -21.80
N GLU A 378 -10.35 3.41 -20.81
CA GLU A 378 -9.01 3.98 -20.99
C GLU A 378 -8.09 3.55 -19.85
N PHE A 379 -6.84 3.23 -20.20
CA PHE A 379 -5.78 2.99 -19.24
C PHE A 379 -4.44 3.53 -19.79
N SER A 380 -3.68 4.27 -18.99
CA SER A 380 -2.34 4.75 -19.36
C SER A 380 -1.27 3.96 -18.62
N LEU A 381 -0.63 3.01 -19.30
CA LEU A 381 0.52 2.29 -18.78
C LEU A 381 1.69 3.24 -18.65
N TYR A 382 2.23 3.35 -17.43
CA TYR A 382 3.43 4.13 -17.13
C TYR A 382 4.59 3.22 -16.79
N GLU A 383 5.77 3.57 -17.29
CA GLU A 383 7.03 2.91 -16.98
C GLU A 383 8.18 3.90 -16.83
N ASP A 384 9.07 3.61 -15.90
CA ASP A 384 10.38 4.24 -15.76
C ASP A 384 11.37 3.21 -15.18
N ASP A 385 12.54 3.65 -14.73
CA ASP A 385 13.57 2.75 -14.19
C ASP A 385 13.26 2.15 -12.81
N GLY A 386 12.21 2.61 -12.13
CA GLY A 386 11.79 2.14 -10.81
C GLY A 386 12.59 2.67 -9.62
N LEU A 387 13.73 3.32 -9.83
CA LEU A 387 14.78 3.48 -8.82
C LEU A 387 15.24 4.92 -8.63
N HIS A 388 15.27 5.72 -9.70
CA HIS A 388 15.83 7.07 -9.65
C HIS A 388 14.76 8.14 -9.93
N TYR A 389 15.07 9.38 -9.55
CA TYR A 389 14.26 10.57 -9.80
C TYR A 389 14.36 11.07 -11.26
N ASP A 390 14.89 10.28 -12.20
CA ASP A 390 15.01 10.68 -13.60
C ASP A 390 13.66 10.93 -14.29
N TYR A 391 12.56 10.41 -13.73
CA TYR A 391 11.22 10.79 -14.14
C TYR A 391 10.94 12.30 -13.97
N GLU A 392 11.57 12.98 -13.01
CA GLU A 392 11.50 14.44 -12.83
C GLU A 392 12.16 15.20 -14.00
N LYS A 393 13.06 14.52 -14.72
CA LYS A 393 13.77 15.01 -15.91
C LYS A 393 13.08 14.58 -17.22
N GLY A 394 11.97 13.84 -17.13
CA GLY A 394 11.21 13.31 -18.27
C GLY A 394 11.65 11.93 -18.76
N GLU A 395 12.47 11.19 -17.99
CA GLU A 395 12.90 9.83 -18.35
C GLU A 395 11.87 8.77 -17.90
N PHE A 396 10.74 8.75 -18.59
CA PHE A 396 9.69 7.76 -18.44
C PHE A 396 8.99 7.54 -19.79
N ALA A 397 8.19 6.49 -19.88
CA ALA A 397 7.35 6.19 -21.04
C ALA A 397 5.90 5.96 -20.64
N ASN A 398 4.98 6.41 -21.50
CA ASN A 398 3.56 6.14 -21.41
C ASN A 398 3.06 5.41 -22.66
N VAL A 399 2.17 4.45 -22.45
CA VAL A 399 1.40 3.79 -23.52
C VAL A 399 -0.07 3.82 -23.13
N ARG A 400 -0.90 4.47 -23.95
CA ARG A 400 -2.34 4.57 -23.70
C ARG A 400 -3.07 3.44 -24.41
N PHE A 401 -3.90 2.73 -23.66
CA PHE A 401 -4.88 1.77 -24.17
C PHE A 401 -6.25 2.43 -24.12
N THR A 402 -6.97 2.41 -25.23
CA THR A 402 -8.36 2.89 -25.30
C THR A 402 -9.22 1.84 -25.98
N TYR A 403 -10.35 1.51 -25.38
CA TYR A 403 -11.35 0.61 -25.93
C TYR A 403 -12.63 1.39 -26.21
N ASP A 404 -13.13 1.25 -27.43
CA ASP A 404 -14.39 1.82 -27.89
C ASP A 404 -15.45 0.71 -27.91
N GLU A 405 -16.50 0.88 -27.11
CA GLU A 405 -17.55 -0.13 -26.93
C GLU A 405 -18.40 -0.30 -28.20
N GLU A 406 -18.74 0.80 -28.88
CA GLU A 406 -19.63 0.77 -30.04
C GLU A 406 -19.03 -0.04 -31.21
N SER A 407 -17.73 0.10 -31.43
CA SER A 407 -16.99 -0.59 -32.49
C SER A 407 -16.22 -1.83 -32.01
N SER A 408 -16.28 -2.16 -30.72
CA SER A 408 -15.46 -3.21 -30.07
C SER A 408 -13.99 -3.12 -30.46
N THR A 409 -13.42 -1.92 -30.47
CA THR A 409 -12.06 -1.68 -30.99
C THR A 409 -11.10 -1.24 -29.90
N LEU A 410 -10.00 -1.97 -29.73
CA LEU A 410 -8.87 -1.58 -28.89
C LEU A 410 -7.84 -0.81 -29.72
N ARG A 411 -7.44 0.35 -29.21
CA ARG A 411 -6.33 1.16 -29.73
C ARG A 411 -5.23 1.23 -28.69
N ILE A 412 -4.02 0.99 -29.14
CA ILE A 412 -2.78 1.12 -28.38
C ILE A 412 -2.03 2.31 -28.99
N SER A 413 -1.76 3.35 -28.20
CA SER A 413 -1.08 4.54 -28.71
C SER A 413 0.37 4.23 -29.12
N ALA A 414 0.95 5.12 -29.92
CA ALA A 414 2.41 5.19 -29.98
C ALA A 414 2.95 5.49 -28.58
N ARG A 415 4.15 4.97 -28.28
CA ARG A 415 4.82 5.19 -27.00
C ARG A 415 5.22 6.66 -26.91
N GLU A 416 4.84 7.31 -25.82
CA GLU A 416 5.21 8.68 -25.54
C GLU A 416 6.32 8.70 -24.48
N GLY A 417 7.41 9.42 -24.72
CA GLY A 417 8.59 9.40 -23.86
C GLY A 417 9.50 8.18 -24.10
N ALA A 418 10.59 8.13 -23.34
CA ALA A 418 11.58 7.06 -23.40
C ALA A 418 12.39 7.01 -22.11
N TYR A 419 12.82 5.80 -21.73
CA TYR A 419 13.78 5.54 -20.67
C TYR A 419 14.68 4.37 -21.10
N ALA A 420 15.82 4.18 -20.43
CA ALA A 420 16.89 3.29 -20.91
C ALA A 420 16.47 1.81 -21.07
N GLN A 421 15.44 1.35 -20.36
CA GLN A 421 14.97 -0.05 -20.36
C GLN A 421 13.58 -0.22 -20.99
N ALA A 422 13.10 0.73 -21.79
CA ALA A 422 11.74 0.69 -22.34
C ALA A 422 11.45 -0.60 -23.14
N SER A 423 10.48 -1.39 -22.67
CA SER A 423 10.20 -2.74 -23.17
C SER A 423 9.39 -2.73 -24.47
N ASP A 424 9.73 -3.65 -25.37
CA ASP A 424 8.79 -4.16 -26.36
C ASP A 424 7.91 -5.22 -25.68
N TYR A 425 6.64 -5.30 -26.08
CA TYR A 425 5.67 -6.19 -25.45
C TYR A 425 5.10 -7.20 -26.44
N HIS A 426 4.99 -8.44 -25.98
CA HIS A 426 4.02 -9.40 -26.47
C HIS A 426 2.71 -9.18 -25.70
N ILE A 427 1.69 -8.66 -26.37
CA ILE A 427 0.41 -8.29 -25.77
C ILE A 427 -0.65 -9.32 -26.15
N LYS A 428 -1.21 -9.98 -25.13
CA LYS A 428 -2.38 -10.85 -25.23
C LYS A 428 -3.60 -10.08 -24.74
N VAL A 429 -4.61 -9.94 -25.59
CA VAL A 429 -5.83 -9.20 -25.26
C VAL A 429 -6.94 -10.20 -24.96
N TYR A 430 -7.62 -10.00 -23.83
CA TYR A 430 -8.75 -10.82 -23.40
C TYR A 430 -9.96 -9.90 -23.25
N LEU A 431 -10.98 -10.13 -24.08
CA LEU A 431 -12.28 -9.47 -23.95
C LEU A 431 -13.10 -10.24 -22.92
N MET A 432 -13.21 -9.71 -21.71
CA MET A 432 -13.82 -10.37 -20.55
C MET A 432 -15.35 -10.42 -20.68
N ARG A 433 -15.95 -11.55 -20.31
CA ARG A 433 -17.39 -11.81 -20.46
C ARG A 433 -17.92 -12.58 -19.26
N GLU A 434 -19.23 -12.77 -19.24
CA GLU A 434 -19.86 -13.67 -18.28
C GLU A 434 -19.25 -15.08 -18.38
N GLY A 435 -18.63 -15.55 -17.29
CA GLY A 435 -17.93 -16.83 -17.23
C GLY A 435 -16.43 -16.79 -17.57
N SER A 436 -15.89 -15.65 -18.00
CA SER A 436 -14.45 -15.47 -18.24
C SER A 436 -13.79 -14.81 -17.04
N GLY A 437 -12.83 -15.49 -16.41
CA GLY A 437 -12.15 -14.97 -15.22
C GLY A 437 -10.66 -15.32 -15.17
N ILE A 438 -9.89 -14.64 -14.33
CA ILE A 438 -8.42 -14.71 -14.35
C ILE A 438 -7.83 -16.05 -13.89
N ASP A 439 -8.64 -16.89 -13.23
CA ASP A 439 -8.23 -18.24 -12.80
C ASP A 439 -8.35 -19.26 -13.94
N ALA A 440 -9.10 -18.94 -14.99
CA ALA A 440 -9.27 -19.73 -16.19
C ALA A 440 -9.53 -18.81 -17.39
N LEU A 441 -8.50 -18.08 -17.82
CA LEU A 441 -8.61 -17.22 -19.01
C LEU A 441 -8.90 -18.07 -20.24
N ASP A 442 -9.84 -17.61 -21.05
CA ASP A 442 -10.08 -18.13 -22.40
C ASP A 442 -8.87 -17.88 -23.31
N GLU A 443 -8.90 -18.36 -24.55
CA GLU A 443 -7.91 -17.97 -25.54
C GLU A 443 -7.96 -16.45 -25.80
N PRO A 444 -6.82 -15.77 -25.94
CA PRO A 444 -6.81 -14.33 -26.21
C PRO A 444 -7.50 -14.05 -27.55
N CYS A 445 -8.37 -13.03 -27.58
CA CYS A 445 -9.02 -12.60 -28.82
C CYS A 445 -8.04 -11.91 -29.77
N CYS A 446 -6.92 -11.41 -29.23
CA CYS A 446 -5.83 -10.88 -30.03
C CYS A 446 -4.47 -11.16 -29.38
N ASP A 447 -3.49 -11.40 -30.24
CA ASP A 447 -2.08 -11.60 -29.88
C ASP A 447 -1.24 -10.68 -30.77
N LEU A 448 -0.50 -9.74 -30.15
CA LEU A 448 0.15 -8.63 -30.82
C LEU A 448 1.58 -8.44 -30.32
N TYR A 449 2.46 -8.00 -31.20
CA TYR A 449 3.79 -7.50 -30.82
C TYR A 449 3.81 -5.98 -30.94
N TYR A 450 4.06 -5.31 -29.81
CA TYR A 450 4.13 -3.86 -29.71
C TYR A 450 5.58 -3.38 -29.57
N GLN A 451 6.03 -2.56 -30.51
CA GLN A 451 7.40 -2.01 -30.55
C GLN A 451 7.40 -0.48 -30.49
N GLY A 452 6.39 0.11 -29.84
CA GLY A 452 6.25 1.56 -29.66
C GLY A 452 5.40 2.28 -30.71
N GLN A 453 4.93 1.60 -31.77
CA GLN A 453 4.05 2.20 -32.79
C GLN A 453 2.58 1.99 -32.43
N ALA A 454 1.74 2.94 -32.81
CA ALA A 454 0.31 2.81 -32.58
C ALA A 454 -0.28 1.57 -33.29
N LEU A 455 -1.15 0.85 -32.60
CA LEU A 455 -1.88 -0.31 -33.10
C LEU A 455 -3.38 -0.08 -32.91
N GLU A 456 -4.18 -0.60 -33.83
CA GLU A 456 -5.65 -0.63 -33.72
C GLU A 456 -6.13 -2.02 -34.12
N VAL A 457 -6.97 -2.61 -33.27
CA VAL A 457 -7.46 -3.97 -33.43
C VAL A 457 -8.94 -4.00 -33.06
N ALA A 458 -9.76 -4.53 -33.97
CA ALA A 458 -11.12 -4.92 -33.66
C ALA A 458 -11.08 -6.21 -32.83
N LEU A 459 -11.72 -6.20 -31.67
CA LEU A 459 -11.89 -7.37 -30.81
C LEU A 459 -13.14 -8.10 -31.29
N SER A 460 -12.94 -9.20 -32.04
CA SER A 460 -14.03 -10.10 -32.40
C SER A 460 -14.22 -11.20 -31.35
N GLU A 461 -15.38 -11.83 -31.43
CA GLU A 461 -15.58 -13.18 -30.89
C GLU A 461 -14.64 -14.22 -31.49
#